data_AF-A0AAC8YJ09-F1
#
_entry.id   AF-A0AAC8YJ09-F1
#
_cell.length_a   1.000
_cell.length_b   1.000
_cell.length_c   1.000
_cell.angle_alpha   90.00
_cell.angle_beta   90.00
_cell.angle_gamma   90.00
#
_symmetry.space_group_name_H-M   'P 1'
#
loop_
_entity.id
_entity.type
_entity.pdbx_description
1 polymer ?
#
loop_
_entity_poly.entity_id
_entity_poly.type
_entity_poly.pdbx_seq_one_letter_code
_entity_poly.pdbx_strand_id
1 'polypeptide(L)'
;MPGDDEAGFVVYTLTPRSAEWARAQGLARHLSGGTSKWHRTPVNKEDAEMRRSHSSVPPEGSLTIYQFVRGDIFVEEGRDTEANHAMANTGSFYSYGLGGSLTVVDPGRGKIYFAYQG
;
A
#
# COMPACT_ATOMS: atom_id res chain seq x y z
N MET A 1 -5.01 -7.00 -18.04
CA MET A 1 -4.25 -6.05 -17.20
C MET A 1 -4.99 -4.73 -17.28
N PRO A 2 -5.08 -3.94 -16.19
CA PRO A 2 -5.51 -2.54 -16.29
C PRO A 2 -4.75 -1.90 -17.45
N GLY A 3 -5.44 -1.19 -18.33
CA GLY A 3 -4.84 -0.63 -19.54
C GLY A 3 -3.74 0.37 -19.19
N ASP A 4 -2.80 0.60 -20.12
CA ASP A 4 -1.55 1.38 -19.97
C ASP A 4 -1.74 2.88 -19.60
N ASP A 5 -2.92 3.29 -19.11
CA ASP A 5 -3.26 4.62 -18.59
C ASP A 5 -4.27 4.55 -17.40
N GLU A 6 -4.50 3.37 -16.80
CA GLU A 6 -5.49 3.21 -15.72
C GLU A 6 -4.86 3.40 -14.34
N ALA A 7 -5.38 4.36 -13.59
CA ALA A 7 -4.98 4.65 -12.23
C ALA A 7 -6.15 4.45 -11.27
N GLY A 8 -5.89 3.88 -10.10
CA GLY A 8 -6.97 3.63 -9.16
C GLY A 8 -6.55 3.37 -7.73
N PHE A 9 -7.53 3.53 -6.85
CA PHE A 9 -7.41 3.27 -5.43
C PHE A 9 -8.59 2.42 -4.97
N VAL A 10 -8.31 1.25 -4.41
CA VAL A 10 -9.31 0.27 -3.98
C VAL A 10 -9.11 -0.03 -2.51
N VAL A 11 -10.22 -0.05 -1.76
CA VAL A 11 -10.23 -0.41 -0.34
C VAL A 11 -11.03 -1.69 -0.14
N TYR A 12 -10.38 -2.73 0.34
CA TYR A 12 -11.04 -3.96 0.77
C TYR A 12 -11.22 -3.97 2.28
N THR A 13 -12.29 -4.60 2.74
CA THR A 13 -12.53 -4.84 4.17
C THR A 13 -12.21 -6.30 4.50
N LEU A 14 -11.38 -6.50 5.51
CA LEU A 14 -11.10 -7.82 6.06
C LEU A 14 -12.26 -8.25 6.95
N THR A 15 -12.58 -9.55 6.92
CA THR A 15 -13.44 -10.11 7.97
C THR A 15 -12.74 -10.02 9.34
N PRO A 16 -13.49 -9.95 10.46
CA PRO A 16 -12.88 -9.92 11.79
C PRO A 16 -11.88 -11.07 12.01
N ARG A 17 -12.23 -12.27 11.55
CA ARG A 17 -11.37 -13.47 11.62
C ARG A 17 -10.08 -13.31 10.80
N SER A 18 -10.17 -12.75 9.59
CA SER A 18 -8.98 -12.50 8.75
C SER A 18 -8.07 -11.45 9.38
N ALA A 19 -8.65 -10.38 9.95
CA ALA A 19 -7.91 -9.33 10.63
C ALA A 19 -7.20 -9.86 11.88
N GLU A 20 -7.88 -10.65 12.70
CA GLU A 20 -7.30 -11.28 13.88
C GLU A 20 -6.17 -12.25 13.52
N TRP A 21 -6.39 -13.12 12.54
CA TRP A 21 -5.36 -14.02 12.04
C TRP A 21 -4.11 -13.27 11.55
N ALA A 22 -4.32 -12.18 10.80
CA ALA A 22 -3.24 -11.34 10.28
C ALA A 22 -2.41 -10.66 11.38
N ARG A 23 -3.05 -10.22 12.48
CA ARG A 23 -2.37 -9.67 13.66
C ARG A 23 -1.54 -10.73 14.37
N ALA A 24 -2.10 -11.93 14.54
CA ALA A 24 -1.49 -12.99 15.35
C ALA A 24 -0.29 -13.66 14.67
N GLN A 25 -0.37 -13.94 13.37
CA GLN A 25 0.61 -14.77 12.67
C GLN A 25 1.69 -13.96 11.93
N GLY A 26 1.44 -12.67 11.67
CA GLY A 26 2.28 -11.85 10.81
C GLY A 26 2.16 -12.25 9.34
N LEU A 27 1.38 -11.48 8.59
CA LEU A 27 1.01 -11.75 7.18
C LEU A 27 2.20 -12.08 6.27
N ALA A 28 3.35 -11.45 6.48
CA ALA A 28 4.48 -11.52 5.56
C ALA A 28 4.96 -12.95 5.23
N ARG A 29 4.86 -13.92 6.16
CA ARG A 29 5.32 -15.30 5.90
C ARG A 29 4.30 -16.18 5.18
N HIS A 30 3.03 -15.79 5.22
CA HIS A 30 1.92 -16.62 4.76
C HIS A 30 1.31 -16.12 3.44
N LEU A 31 1.62 -14.89 3.04
CA LEU A 31 1.23 -14.36 1.75
C LEU A 31 2.20 -14.83 0.65
N SER A 32 1.67 -14.94 -0.56
CA SER A 32 2.47 -15.29 -1.75
C SER A 32 3.65 -14.32 -1.91
N GLY A 33 4.84 -14.86 -2.09
CA GLY A 33 6.10 -14.11 -2.15
C GLY A 33 6.76 -13.85 -0.80
N GLY A 34 6.15 -14.26 0.32
CA GLY A 34 6.80 -14.29 1.63
C GLY A 34 7.38 -12.95 2.09
N THR A 35 8.36 -13.02 3.00
CA THR A 35 9.09 -11.86 3.53
C THR A 35 9.96 -11.15 2.49
N SER A 36 10.21 -11.78 1.33
CA SER A 36 10.87 -11.13 0.20
C SER A 36 9.97 -10.12 -0.52
N LYS A 37 8.65 -10.31 -0.45
CA LYS A 37 7.66 -9.45 -1.13
C LYS A 37 6.90 -8.54 -0.17
N TRP A 38 6.70 -8.99 1.06
CA TRP A 38 5.92 -8.27 2.08
C TRP A 38 6.82 -7.71 3.16
N HIS A 39 6.70 -6.41 3.37
CA HIS A 39 7.50 -5.61 4.29
C HIS A 39 6.62 -5.08 5.42
N ARG A 40 7.21 -4.82 6.59
CA ARG A 40 6.50 -4.20 7.71
C ARG A 40 6.55 -2.69 7.55
N THR A 41 5.45 -2.02 7.86
CA THR A 41 5.44 -0.56 7.98
C THR A 41 6.24 -0.11 9.22
N PRO A 42 6.80 1.12 9.24
CA PRO A 42 6.62 2.20 8.27
C PRO A 42 7.21 1.91 6.89
N VAL A 43 6.59 2.43 5.83
CA VAL A 43 7.13 2.32 4.46
C VAL A 43 8.45 3.08 4.38
N ASN A 44 9.51 2.40 3.95
CA ASN A 44 10.81 3.02 3.75
C ASN A 44 10.79 3.94 2.51
N LYS A 45 11.20 5.20 2.69
CA LYS A 45 11.27 6.22 1.63
C LYS A 45 12.27 5.85 0.54
N GLU A 46 13.45 5.40 0.93
CA GLU A 46 14.52 5.05 -0.01
C GLU A 46 14.08 3.88 -0.91
N ASP A 47 13.47 2.85 -0.31
CA ASP A 47 12.92 1.71 -1.05
C ASP A 47 11.77 2.14 -1.98
N ALA A 48 10.91 3.05 -1.51
CA ALA A 48 9.81 3.60 -2.29
C ALA A 48 10.31 4.42 -3.49
N GLU A 49 11.36 5.22 -3.31
CA GLU A 49 11.97 6.05 -4.36
C GLU A 49 12.73 5.20 -5.40
N MET A 50 13.50 4.21 -4.94
CA MET A 50 14.19 3.26 -5.81
C MET A 50 13.21 2.48 -6.70
N ARG A 51 12.04 2.12 -6.16
CA ARG A 51 11.00 1.43 -6.95
C ARG A 51 10.17 2.37 -7.83
N ARG A 52 10.28 3.68 -7.62
CA ARG A 52 9.60 4.74 -8.39
C ARG A 52 10.48 5.44 -9.42
N SER A 53 11.71 4.98 -9.69
CA SER A 53 12.73 5.67 -10.51
C SER A 53 12.39 5.94 -12.00
N HIS A 54 11.10 5.98 -12.36
CA HIS A 54 10.54 6.62 -13.56
C HIS A 54 9.73 7.90 -13.24
N SER A 55 9.79 8.46 -12.03
CA SER A 55 9.18 9.75 -11.66
C SER A 55 10.20 10.67 -11.00
N SER A 56 10.55 11.76 -11.66
CA SER A 56 11.68 12.65 -11.35
C SER A 56 11.39 13.71 -10.27
N VAL A 57 10.60 13.38 -9.24
CA VAL A 57 10.34 14.31 -8.13
C VAL A 57 10.57 13.58 -6.80
N PRO A 58 11.62 13.94 -6.04
CA PRO A 58 11.79 13.48 -4.67
C PRO A 58 10.65 14.06 -3.83
N PRO A 59 9.90 13.24 -3.07
CA PRO A 59 8.86 13.77 -2.22
C PRO A 59 9.47 14.44 -0.98
N GLU A 60 9.44 15.78 -0.94
CA GLU A 60 9.57 16.49 0.34
C GLU A 60 8.34 16.14 1.21
N GLY A 61 8.57 15.47 2.35
CA GLY A 61 7.50 15.13 3.31
C GLY A 61 7.30 13.63 3.58
N SER A 62 6.24 13.27 4.32
CA SER A 62 5.84 11.87 4.56
C SER A 62 5.32 11.21 3.28
N LEU A 63 5.63 9.92 3.07
CA LEU A 63 5.06 9.15 1.95
C LEU A 63 3.55 9.15 2.04
N THR A 64 2.90 9.40 0.92
CA THR A 64 1.44 9.29 0.79
C THR A 64 1.06 8.28 -0.27
N ILE A 65 -0.12 7.69 -0.12
CA ILE A 65 -0.67 6.69 -1.02
C ILE A 65 -0.84 7.23 -2.45
N TYR A 66 -1.10 8.54 -2.60
CA TYR A 66 -1.19 9.20 -3.89
C TYR A 66 0.12 9.16 -4.68
N GLN A 67 1.26 8.98 -4.03
CA GLN A 67 2.50 8.89 -4.79
C GLN A 67 2.65 7.52 -5.51
N PHE A 68 1.70 6.61 -5.31
CA PHE A 68 1.57 5.31 -5.99
C PHE A 68 0.39 5.28 -6.97
N VAL A 69 -0.26 6.42 -7.19
CA VAL A 69 -1.33 6.60 -8.18
C VAL A 69 -1.15 7.93 -8.90
N ARG A 70 -1.00 7.96 -10.23
CA ARG A 70 -0.95 9.23 -10.99
C ARG A 70 -2.34 9.62 -11.50
N GLY A 71 -2.57 10.92 -11.68
CA GLY A 71 -3.81 11.46 -12.25
C GLY A 71 -4.86 11.89 -11.22
N ASP A 72 -5.94 12.51 -11.71
CA ASP A 72 -7.07 13.02 -10.90
C ASP A 72 -7.99 11.88 -10.44
N ILE A 73 -7.45 10.93 -9.67
CA ILE A 73 -8.26 9.89 -9.05
C ILE A 73 -9.05 10.45 -7.87
N PHE A 74 -10.38 10.32 -7.93
CA PHE A 74 -11.24 10.65 -6.81
C PHE A 74 -11.15 9.56 -5.74
N VAL A 75 -10.46 9.86 -4.65
CA VAL A 75 -10.51 9.06 -3.43
C VAL A 75 -11.59 9.65 -2.53
N GLU A 76 -12.49 8.79 -2.04
CA GLU A 76 -13.49 9.19 -1.04
C GLU A 76 -12.80 9.86 0.16
N GLU A 77 -13.36 10.98 0.61
CA GLU A 77 -12.78 11.81 1.66
C GLU A 77 -12.39 10.97 2.89
N GLY A 78 -11.13 11.11 3.33
CA GLY A 78 -10.59 10.43 4.52
C GLY A 78 -9.99 9.05 4.27
N ARG A 79 -10.28 8.37 3.14
CA ARG A 79 -9.70 7.05 2.84
C ARG A 79 -8.19 7.10 2.58
N ASP A 80 -7.74 8.19 1.99
CA ASP A 80 -6.33 8.50 1.78
C ASP A 80 -5.60 8.69 3.11
N THR A 81 -6.23 9.36 4.07
CA THR A 81 -5.70 9.57 5.41
C THR A 81 -5.57 8.25 6.16
N GLU A 82 -6.56 7.36 6.05
CA GLU A 82 -6.49 6.00 6.61
C GLU A 82 -5.33 5.20 6.02
N ALA A 83 -5.15 5.24 4.70
CA ALA A 83 -4.06 4.56 4.01
C ALA A 83 -2.68 5.14 4.37
N ASN A 84 -2.55 6.47 4.41
CA ASN A 84 -1.33 7.17 4.82
C ASN A 84 -0.96 6.80 6.27
N HIS A 85 -1.95 6.74 7.16
CA HIS A 85 -1.73 6.29 8.53
C HIS A 85 -1.25 4.83 8.56
N ALA A 86 -1.84 3.94 7.77
CA ALA A 86 -1.41 2.56 7.69
C ALA A 86 0.03 2.42 7.18
N MET A 87 0.45 3.26 6.21
CA MET A 87 1.82 3.31 5.69
C MET A 87 2.83 3.85 6.72
N ALA A 88 2.44 4.83 7.55
CA ALA A 88 3.33 5.51 8.47
C ALA A 88 3.48 4.81 9.84
N ASN A 89 2.51 3.99 10.25
CA ASN A 89 2.49 3.39 11.58
C ASN A 89 2.81 1.90 11.53
N THR A 90 3.40 1.39 12.61
CA THR A 90 3.69 -0.03 12.75
C THR A 90 2.40 -0.87 12.85
N GLY A 91 2.52 -2.16 12.55
CA GLY A 91 1.39 -3.10 12.64
C GLY A 91 0.71 -3.40 11.29
N SER A 92 1.04 -2.64 10.25
CA SER A 92 0.63 -2.92 8.88
C SER A 92 1.76 -3.63 8.10
N PHE A 93 1.39 -4.16 6.94
CA PHE A 93 2.31 -4.77 6.00
C PHE A 93 2.07 -4.20 4.62
N TYR A 94 3.12 -4.08 3.82
CA TYR A 94 2.99 -3.58 2.47
C TYR A 94 3.79 -4.39 1.47
N SER A 95 3.39 -4.31 0.21
CA SER A 95 4.09 -4.91 -0.92
C SER A 95 3.94 -4.05 -2.15
N TYR A 96 5.02 -3.95 -2.91
CA TYR A 96 5.00 -3.33 -4.23
C TYR A 96 4.65 -4.39 -5.28
N GLY A 97 3.71 -4.06 -6.16
CA GLY A 97 3.38 -4.88 -7.32
C GLY A 97 4.15 -4.45 -8.57
N LEU A 98 4.01 -5.24 -9.63
CA LEU A 98 4.48 -4.85 -10.95
C LEU A 98 3.71 -3.59 -11.41
N GLY A 99 4.36 -2.71 -12.17
CA GLY A 99 3.78 -1.44 -12.63
C GLY A 99 3.76 -0.30 -11.59
N GLY A 100 4.45 -0.46 -10.44
CA GLY A 100 4.52 0.62 -9.43
C GLY A 100 3.35 0.66 -8.45
N SER A 101 2.47 -0.35 -8.49
CA SER A 101 1.37 -0.49 -7.53
C SER A 101 1.85 -0.74 -6.10
N LEU A 102 1.05 -0.31 -5.12
CA LEU A 102 1.26 -0.52 -3.69
C LEU A 102 0.04 -1.18 -3.08
N THR A 103 0.26 -2.29 -2.38
CA THR A 103 -0.73 -2.91 -1.49
C THR A 103 -0.31 -2.68 -0.05
N VAL A 104 -1.21 -2.17 0.79
CA VAL A 104 -1.03 -2.04 2.24
C VAL A 104 -2.14 -2.81 2.94
N VAL A 105 -1.78 -3.74 3.80
CA VAL A 105 -2.71 -4.47 4.66
C VAL A 105 -2.58 -3.89 6.07
N ASP A 106 -3.67 -3.34 6.60
CA ASP A 106 -3.80 -2.86 7.98
C ASP A 106 -4.75 -3.79 8.75
N PRO A 107 -4.22 -4.80 9.45
CA PRO A 107 -5.01 -5.69 10.28
C PRO A 107 -5.65 -4.96 11.46
N GLY A 108 -5.05 -3.89 11.98
CA GLY A 108 -5.59 -3.12 13.09
C GLY A 108 -6.95 -2.54 12.75
N ARG A 109 -7.08 -1.97 11.55
CA ARG A 109 -8.32 -1.42 11.01
C ARG A 109 -9.17 -2.42 10.23
N GLY A 110 -8.63 -3.61 9.94
CA GLY A 110 -9.31 -4.61 9.13
C GLY A 110 -9.47 -4.16 7.68
N LYS A 111 -8.44 -3.52 7.11
CA LYS A 111 -8.49 -2.94 5.77
C LYS A 111 -7.32 -3.39 4.91
N ILE A 112 -7.54 -3.43 3.60
CA ILE A 112 -6.47 -3.50 2.60
C ILE A 112 -6.66 -2.31 1.67
N TYR A 113 -5.59 -1.56 1.45
CA TYR A 113 -5.52 -0.46 0.51
C TYR A 113 -4.69 -0.92 -0.68
N PHE A 114 -5.22 -0.73 -1.89
CA PHE A 114 -4.53 -1.06 -3.12
C PHE A 114 -4.52 0.17 -4.03
N ALA A 115 -3.32 0.71 -4.25
CA ALA A 115 -3.04 1.80 -5.16
C ALA A 115 -2.32 1.24 -6.39
N TYR A 116 -2.73 1.63 -7.59
CA TYR A 116 -2.09 1.17 -8.81
C TYR A 116 -2.10 2.24 -9.91
N GLN A 117 -1.16 2.06 -10.83
CA GLN A 117 -1.03 2.81 -12.07
C GLN A 117 -0.64 1.79 -13.16
N GLY A 118 -1.34 1.83 -14.29
CA GLY A 118 -1.03 1.17 -15.55
C GLY A 118 -0.40 2.16 -16.51
#